data_AF-U5QL17-F1
#
_entry.id   AF-U5QL17-F1
#
_cell.length_a   1.000
_cell.length_b   1.000
_cell.length_c   1.000
_cell.angle_alpha   90.00
_cell.angle_beta   90.00
_cell.angle_gamma   90.00
#
_symmetry.space_group_name_H-M   'P 1'
#
loop_
_entity.id
_entity.type
_entity.pdbx_description
1 polymer ?
#
loop_
_entity_poly.entity_id
_entity_poly.type
_entity_poly.pdbx_seq_one_letter_code
_entity_poly.pdbx_strand_id
1 'polypeptide(L)'
;MKKTILVLLLLLVAALPVRANPLQPFGTQREQAERQQQWLSRRIETVLPQLMRRYGVDMWVIPMREYNEDPVFSALVSPTTFSARRRTIYVFFDRGPRLGIERLALGGGSQGGVYTAMRSEKQVEGATGTRSAELWGDEQWLALKDVIEHRQPRTIAIDISRTFAFADGLSAGEYEGMSEALGPKWTSRFRRAEGLAVDLIASRLPEEEPFYRQLNELTWQMIQTAFSSKVIVPGLTRTSDVVWWMRQFIAERGLGVWFQPTVDLQRQGATEEQLGEDPVIQKGDLLHCDTGIVALRLQTDTQHLAYVLKDGESDAPAGLKAALAHSNRLQDIVLAEIRPGRTGNEVLRAAQSKMREAGIDGTIYSHPIGLNGHGAGPLIGLWDHQEGVSGRGDHAVIGGEWFAVELQATTPVSEWGGQRVRSAQEEDIIVDAAGKPRWAYQRQDRFWLVR
;
A
#
# COMPACT_ATOMS: atom_id res chain seq x y z
N MET A 1 47.85 61.69 -5.77
CA MET A 1 47.33 60.78 -6.80
C MET A 1 47.92 59.40 -6.52
N LYS A 2 47.23 58.27 -6.33
CA LYS A 2 45.82 57.84 -6.40
C LYS A 2 45.62 56.81 -5.28
N LYS A 3 44.49 56.86 -4.57
CA LYS A 3 44.04 55.82 -3.63
C LYS A 3 43.35 54.72 -4.43
N THR A 4 43.80 53.48 -4.31
CA THR A 4 43.10 52.32 -4.90
C THR A 4 42.32 51.65 -3.77
N ILE A 5 40.99 51.82 -3.79
CA ILE A 5 40.05 51.14 -2.90
C ILE A 5 39.74 49.79 -3.55
N LEU A 6 40.09 48.69 -2.88
CA LEU A 6 39.72 47.35 -3.27
C LEU A 6 38.32 47.07 -2.68
N VAL A 7 37.28 47.10 -3.51
CA VAL A 7 35.92 46.74 -3.12
C VAL A 7 35.81 45.22 -3.17
N LEU A 8 35.69 44.58 -2.01
CA LEU A 8 35.42 43.16 -1.87
C LEU A 8 33.91 42.95 -2.15
N LEU A 9 33.57 42.39 -3.31
CA LEU A 9 32.21 42.07 -3.68
C LEU A 9 31.79 40.76 -2.98
N LEU A 10 31.04 40.87 -1.87
CA LEU A 10 30.39 39.72 -1.24
C LEU A 10 29.27 39.22 -2.16
N LEU A 11 29.51 38.13 -2.90
CA LEU A 11 28.47 37.42 -3.63
C LEU A 11 27.58 36.68 -2.63
N LEU A 12 26.49 37.32 -2.23
CA LEU A 12 25.39 36.70 -1.52
C LEU A 12 24.69 35.73 -2.49
N VAL A 13 25.11 34.46 -2.50
CA VAL A 13 24.39 33.40 -3.22
C VAL A 13 23.08 33.17 -2.46
N ALA A 14 22.03 33.89 -2.84
CA ALA A 14 20.68 33.59 -2.41
C ALA A 14 20.33 32.19 -2.92
N ALA A 15 20.11 31.24 -2.00
CA ALA A 15 19.64 29.91 -2.35
C ALA A 15 18.30 30.03 -3.07
N LEU A 16 18.30 29.86 -4.40
CA LEU A 16 17.07 29.78 -5.17
C LEU A 16 16.28 28.57 -4.68
N PRO A 17 14.97 28.71 -4.36
CA PRO A 17 14.17 27.57 -3.96
C PRO A 17 14.14 26.56 -5.11
N VAL A 18 14.46 25.31 -4.81
CA VAL A 18 14.30 24.19 -5.75
C VAL A 18 12.81 24.09 -6.05
N ARG A 19 12.39 24.54 -7.23
CA ARG A 19 11.00 24.42 -7.68
C ARG A 19 10.78 23.00 -8.22
N ALA A 20 9.63 22.42 -7.90
CA ALA A 20 9.20 21.16 -8.49
C ALA A 20 9.12 21.31 -10.03
N ASN A 21 9.59 20.28 -10.74
CA ASN A 21 9.37 20.15 -12.18
C ASN A 21 7.84 20.11 -12.42
N PRO A 22 7.27 20.79 -13.44
CA PRO A 22 5.86 20.68 -13.80
C PRO A 22 5.33 19.23 -13.92
N LEU A 23 6.22 18.27 -14.20
CA LEU A 23 5.89 16.85 -14.26
C LEU A 23 5.87 16.14 -12.90
N GLN A 24 6.26 16.75 -11.79
CA GLN A 24 6.23 16.15 -10.45
C GLN A 24 4.95 16.55 -9.71
N PRO A 25 3.89 15.71 -9.70
CA PRO A 25 2.56 16.11 -9.22
C PRO A 25 2.49 16.30 -7.70
N PHE A 26 3.44 15.76 -6.94
CA PHE A 26 3.39 15.71 -5.47
C PHE A 26 4.52 16.48 -4.78
N GLY A 27 5.07 17.50 -5.46
CA GLY A 27 6.13 18.34 -4.94
C GLY A 27 7.52 17.67 -4.98
N THR A 28 8.51 18.37 -4.44
CA THR A 28 9.90 17.92 -4.38
C THR A 28 10.07 16.74 -3.42
N GLN A 29 11.14 15.95 -3.59
CA GLN A 29 11.47 14.85 -2.67
C GLN A 29 11.61 15.29 -1.20
N ARG A 30 12.01 16.55 -0.95
CA ARG A 30 12.09 17.10 0.41
C ARG A 30 10.70 17.30 1.02
N GLU A 31 9.79 17.92 0.29
CA GLU A 31 8.40 18.14 0.74
C GLU A 31 7.68 16.79 0.96
N GLN A 32 7.94 15.81 0.08
CA GLN A 32 7.42 14.45 0.22
C GLN A 32 7.97 13.75 1.48
N ALA A 33 9.26 13.91 1.78
CA ALA A 33 9.86 13.37 2.99
C ALA A 33 9.34 14.06 4.26
N GLU A 34 9.15 15.38 4.24
CA GLU A 34 8.58 16.11 5.38
C GLU A 34 7.15 15.61 5.70
N ARG A 35 6.32 15.40 4.67
CA ARG A 35 4.97 14.84 4.81
C ARG A 35 4.98 13.43 5.41
N GLN A 36 5.79 12.53 4.84
CA GLN A 36 5.92 11.16 5.35
C GLN A 36 6.46 11.10 6.79
N GLN A 37 7.39 11.99 7.16
CA GLN A 37 7.93 12.06 8.51
C GLN A 37 6.85 12.49 9.53
N GLN A 38 5.96 13.41 9.16
CA GLN A 38 4.82 13.80 9.99
C GLN A 38 3.85 12.62 10.19
N TRP A 39 3.50 11.90 9.12
CA TRP A 39 2.66 10.71 9.20
C TRP A 39 3.28 9.60 10.06
N LEU A 40 4.58 9.33 9.90
CA LEU A 40 5.30 8.38 10.74
C LEU A 40 5.19 8.77 12.23
N SER A 41 5.51 10.02 12.56
CA SER A 41 5.49 10.50 13.93
C SER A 41 4.09 10.34 14.54
N ARG A 42 3.05 10.75 13.79
CA ARG A 42 1.65 10.63 14.21
C ARG A 42 1.20 9.19 14.41
N ARG A 43 1.55 8.28 13.48
CA ARG A 43 1.24 6.85 13.57
C ARG A 43 1.83 6.23 14.83
N ILE A 44 3.11 6.49 15.09
CA ILE A 44 3.82 5.94 16.25
C ILE A 44 3.27 6.53 17.57
N GLU A 45 2.82 7.78 17.57
CA GLU A 45 2.28 8.43 18.77
C GLU A 45 0.82 8.07 19.08
N THR A 46 0.02 7.74 18.06
CA THR A 46 -1.43 7.58 18.23
C THR A 46 -1.95 6.18 17.95
N VAL A 47 -1.42 5.50 16.93
CA VAL A 47 -1.89 4.17 16.51
C VAL A 47 -1.21 3.08 17.32
N LEU A 48 0.12 3.08 17.34
CA LEU A 48 0.92 2.03 17.99
C LEU A 48 0.54 1.79 19.47
N PRO A 49 0.37 2.83 20.33
CA PRO A 49 0.04 2.59 21.74
C PRO A 49 -1.32 1.92 21.92
N GLN A 50 -2.29 2.24 21.06
CA GLN A 50 -3.62 1.64 21.11
C GLN A 50 -3.57 0.17 20.70
N LEU A 51 -2.82 -0.15 19.63
CA LEU A 51 -2.68 -1.52 19.15
C LEU A 51 -1.92 -2.40 20.16
N MET A 52 -0.79 -1.95 20.71
CA MET A 52 -0.05 -2.73 21.72
C MET A 52 -0.96 -3.11 22.90
N ARG A 53 -1.78 -2.17 23.40
CA ARG A 53 -2.74 -2.41 24.48
C ARG A 53 -3.88 -3.33 24.06
N ARG A 54 -4.46 -3.12 22.87
CA ARG A 54 -5.52 -3.97 22.31
C ARG A 54 -5.08 -5.43 22.20
N TYR A 55 -3.84 -5.67 21.78
CA TYR A 55 -3.27 -7.01 21.66
C TYR A 55 -2.68 -7.56 22.97
N GLY A 56 -2.67 -6.77 24.05
CA GLY A 56 -2.13 -7.18 25.35
C GLY A 56 -0.62 -7.46 25.29
N VAL A 57 0.13 -6.57 24.63
CA VAL A 57 1.58 -6.65 24.43
C VAL A 57 2.26 -5.59 25.29
N ASP A 58 3.07 -6.03 26.25
CA ASP A 58 3.86 -5.11 27.08
C ASP A 58 5.08 -4.58 26.30
N MET A 59 5.75 -5.45 25.54
CA MET A 59 6.91 -5.10 24.70
C MET A 59 6.79 -5.74 23.31
N TRP A 60 7.11 -5.00 22.25
CA TRP A 60 7.24 -5.52 20.89
C TRP A 60 8.67 -5.35 20.40
N VAL A 61 9.28 -6.45 19.95
CA VAL A 61 10.69 -6.51 19.56
C VAL A 61 10.79 -6.96 18.12
N ILE A 62 11.44 -6.15 17.30
CA ILE A 62 11.50 -6.32 15.84
C ILE A 62 12.97 -6.27 15.42
N PRO A 63 13.68 -7.40 15.53
CA PRO A 63 15.04 -7.51 15.02
C PRO A 63 14.99 -7.81 13.52
N MET A 64 15.85 -7.12 12.78
CA MET A 64 15.95 -7.27 11.33
C MET A 64 17.38 -7.04 10.88
N ARG A 65 17.68 -7.43 9.64
CA ARG A 65 18.98 -7.20 9.02
C ARG A 65 18.83 -6.37 7.77
N GLU A 66 19.89 -5.66 7.42
CA GLU A 66 20.03 -4.92 6.17
C GLU A 66 19.71 -5.85 4.99
N TYR A 67 18.76 -5.42 4.15
CA TYR A 67 18.20 -6.17 3.01
C TYR A 67 17.37 -7.41 3.36
N ASN A 68 17.06 -7.60 4.64
CA ASN A 68 16.12 -8.61 5.14
C ASN A 68 15.30 -7.99 6.27
N GLU A 69 14.65 -6.88 5.94
CA GLU A 69 13.79 -6.12 6.83
C GLU A 69 12.52 -6.88 7.19
N ASP A 70 12.02 -6.61 8.40
CA ASP A 70 10.68 -7.05 8.77
C ASP A 70 9.63 -6.39 7.87
N PRO A 71 8.57 -7.08 7.43
CA PRO A 71 7.47 -6.50 6.66
C PRO A 71 6.87 -5.20 7.25
N VAL A 72 6.92 -4.99 8.58
CA VAL A 72 6.45 -3.74 9.19
C VAL A 72 7.41 -2.56 9.02
N PHE A 73 8.62 -2.77 8.51
CA PHE A 73 9.69 -1.78 8.47
C PHE A 73 9.27 -0.45 7.83
N SER A 74 8.60 -0.49 6.68
CA SER A 74 8.17 0.72 5.95
C SER A 74 7.17 1.58 6.74
N ALA A 75 6.45 0.97 7.69
CA ALA A 75 5.52 1.66 8.60
C ALA A 75 6.21 2.27 9.83
N LEU A 76 7.47 1.89 10.10
CA LEU A 76 8.19 2.23 11.33
C LEU A 76 9.36 3.19 11.15
N VAL A 77 9.80 3.45 9.90
CA VAL A 77 11.03 4.21 9.63
C VAL A 77 10.80 5.52 8.89
N SER A 78 11.73 6.45 9.10
CA SER A 78 11.77 7.73 8.40
C SER A 78 11.78 7.54 6.88
N PRO A 79 11.20 8.46 6.08
CA PRO A 79 11.30 8.43 4.62
C PRO A 79 12.73 8.45 4.09
N THR A 80 13.71 8.88 4.89
CA THR A 80 15.14 8.87 4.49
C THR A 80 15.89 7.59 4.87
N THR A 81 15.18 6.59 5.39
CA THR A 81 15.72 5.28 5.74
C THR A 81 15.19 4.26 4.73
N PHE A 82 16.08 3.76 3.87
CA PHE A 82 15.74 2.87 2.74
C PHE A 82 15.92 1.39 3.07
N SER A 83 16.80 1.07 4.02
CA SER A 83 17.08 -0.27 4.50
C SER A 83 17.45 -0.22 5.99
N ALA A 84 17.32 -1.35 6.68
CA ALA A 84 17.94 -1.52 7.98
C ALA A 84 19.46 -1.34 7.83
N ARG A 85 20.15 -0.94 8.91
CA ARG A 85 21.61 -0.82 8.88
C ARG A 85 22.21 -1.93 9.71
N ARG A 86 23.00 -2.82 9.09
CA ARG A 86 23.49 -4.05 9.75
C ARG A 86 22.31 -4.82 10.38
N ARG A 87 22.43 -5.32 11.61
CA ARG A 87 21.26 -5.65 12.41
C ARG A 87 20.66 -4.35 12.95
N THR A 88 19.34 -4.23 12.99
CA THR A 88 18.62 -3.16 13.66
C THR A 88 17.52 -3.80 14.47
N ILE A 89 17.41 -3.45 15.76
CA ILE A 89 16.33 -3.95 16.61
C ILE A 89 15.50 -2.75 17.06
N TYR A 90 14.26 -2.67 16.60
CA TYR A 90 13.31 -1.74 17.18
C TYR A 90 12.63 -2.38 18.38
N VAL A 91 12.56 -1.63 19.48
CA VAL A 91 11.91 -2.07 20.72
C VAL A 91 10.88 -1.03 21.12
N PHE A 92 9.66 -1.49 21.31
CA PHE A 92 8.56 -0.70 21.82
C PHE A 92 8.14 -1.25 23.18
N PHE A 93 8.04 -0.41 24.20
CA PHE A 93 7.61 -0.82 25.54
C PHE A 93 6.50 0.08 26.05
N ASP A 94 5.35 -0.48 26.41
CA ASP A 94 4.23 0.28 26.97
C ASP A 94 4.49 0.61 28.43
N ARG A 95 4.73 1.90 28.71
CA ARG A 95 4.93 2.45 30.05
C ARG A 95 3.62 2.87 30.71
N GLY A 96 2.50 2.46 30.12
CA GLY A 96 1.15 2.75 30.55
C GLY A 96 0.59 4.06 29.98
N PRO A 97 -0.70 4.34 30.21
CA PRO A 97 -1.43 5.42 29.53
C PRO A 97 -0.81 6.81 29.67
N ARG A 98 -0.16 7.09 30.81
CA ARG A 98 0.44 8.40 31.11
C ARG A 98 1.81 8.61 30.48
N LEU A 99 2.63 7.56 30.39
CA LEU A 99 4.01 7.66 29.90
C LEU A 99 4.14 7.24 28.43
N GLY A 100 3.11 6.61 27.87
CA GLY A 100 3.07 6.21 26.47
C GLY A 100 4.02 5.05 26.17
N ILE A 101 4.42 4.95 24.90
CA ILE A 101 5.34 3.92 24.41
C ILE A 101 6.76 4.46 24.42
N GLU A 102 7.66 3.77 25.13
CA GLU A 102 9.10 3.95 24.96
C GLU A 102 9.54 3.30 23.65
N ARG A 103 10.39 4.01 22.89
CA ARG A 103 10.77 3.67 21.52
C ARG A 103 12.28 3.67 21.41
N LEU A 104 12.88 2.49 21.30
CA LEU A 104 14.33 2.33 21.24
C LEU A 104 14.73 1.77 19.88
N ALA A 105 15.90 2.19 19.41
CA ALA A 105 16.55 1.63 18.24
C ALA A 105 17.94 1.09 18.65
N LEU A 106 18.10 -0.23 18.68
CA LEU A 106 19.36 -0.91 19.00
C LEU A 106 20.11 -1.18 17.69
N GLY A 107 20.84 -0.15 17.25
CA GLY A 107 21.35 -0.03 15.88
C GLY A 107 20.49 0.91 15.05
N GLY A 108 21.06 1.46 13.98
CA GLY A 108 20.41 2.48 13.16
C GLY A 108 20.45 3.88 13.79
N GLY A 109 19.37 4.65 13.64
CA GLY A 109 19.30 6.04 14.07
C GLY A 109 17.96 6.41 14.70
N SER A 110 17.79 7.67 15.07
CA SER A 110 16.58 8.16 15.75
C SER A 110 15.33 8.23 14.85
N GLN A 111 15.46 7.93 13.55
CA GLN A 111 14.40 8.07 12.54
C GLN A 111 13.73 9.45 12.56
N GLY A 112 14.54 10.51 12.58
CA GLY A 112 14.02 11.88 12.66
C GLY A 112 13.49 12.27 14.04
N GLY A 113 13.95 11.61 15.12
CA GLY A 113 13.56 11.91 16.50
C GLY A 113 12.43 11.03 17.05
N VAL A 114 11.94 10.06 16.27
CA VAL A 114 10.89 9.11 16.69
C VAL A 114 11.41 8.08 17.70
N TYR A 115 12.71 7.76 17.68
CA TYR A 115 13.34 6.77 18.56
C TYR A 115 14.51 7.35 19.33
N THR A 116 14.73 6.82 20.53
CA THR A 116 16.01 6.94 21.22
C THR A 116 16.97 5.89 20.65
N ALA A 117 17.97 6.35 19.89
CA ALA A 117 18.99 5.47 19.33
C ALA A 117 20.03 5.09 20.38
N MET A 118 20.24 3.79 20.60
CA MET A 118 21.30 3.29 21.47
C MET A 118 22.60 3.11 20.68
N ARG A 119 23.72 3.51 21.29
CA ARG A 119 25.06 3.47 20.72
C ARG A 119 25.95 2.59 21.56
N SER A 120 27.02 2.08 20.95
CA SER A 120 28.07 1.39 21.70
C SER A 120 28.81 2.38 22.60
N GLU A 121 29.24 1.93 23.77
CA GLU A 121 30.10 2.72 24.66
C GLU A 121 31.51 2.90 24.09
N LYS A 122 31.91 2.00 23.18
CA LYS A 122 33.20 2.06 22.48
C LYS A 122 33.34 3.36 21.72
N GLN A 123 34.39 4.12 22.02
CA GLN A 123 34.75 5.32 21.27
C GLN A 123 35.64 4.97 20.07
N VAL A 124 35.42 5.66 18.96
CA VAL A 124 36.19 5.52 17.72
C VAL A 124 36.70 6.90 17.32
N GLU A 125 38.01 7.01 17.11
CA GLU A 125 38.63 8.21 16.57
C GLU A 125 38.41 8.28 15.06
N GLY A 126 38.01 9.45 14.56
CA GLY A 126 37.90 9.74 13.14
C GLY A 126 38.57 11.06 12.80
N ALA A 127 38.73 11.32 11.50
CA ALA A 127 39.37 12.54 10.99
C ALA A 127 38.68 13.85 11.44
N THR A 128 37.41 13.78 11.86
CA THR A 128 36.62 14.92 12.34
C THR A 128 36.36 14.88 13.86
N GLY A 129 37.02 13.98 14.60
CA GLY A 129 36.91 13.84 16.05
C GLY A 129 36.48 12.44 16.51
N THR A 130 36.32 12.29 17.82
CA THR A 130 35.91 11.04 18.48
C THR A 130 34.39 10.92 18.49
N ARG A 131 33.89 9.71 18.20
CA ARG A 131 32.46 9.38 18.24
C ARG A 131 32.23 7.97 18.77
N SER A 132 31.07 7.73 19.37
CA SER A 132 30.63 6.37 19.73
C SER A 132 30.51 5.48 18.49
N ALA A 133 30.93 4.22 18.64
CA ALA A 133 30.72 3.19 17.64
C ALA A 133 29.23 2.85 17.50
N GLU A 134 28.89 2.37 16.31
CA GLU A 134 27.64 1.66 16.06
C GLU A 134 27.67 0.30 16.78
N LEU A 135 26.54 -0.13 17.33
CA LEU A 135 26.41 -1.50 17.85
C LEU A 135 26.66 -2.50 16.71
N TRP A 136 27.30 -3.63 17.04
CA TRP A 136 27.60 -4.67 16.05
C TRP A 136 27.58 -6.08 16.66
N GLY A 137 27.06 -7.04 15.88
CA GLY A 137 27.02 -8.44 16.27
C GLY A 137 26.18 -8.65 17.53
N ASP A 138 26.75 -9.33 18.51
CA ASP A 138 26.05 -9.71 19.75
C ASP A 138 25.85 -8.54 20.72
N GLU A 139 26.55 -7.41 20.54
CA GLU A 139 26.32 -6.20 21.34
C GLU A 139 24.85 -5.75 21.31
N GLN A 140 24.16 -6.01 20.20
CA GLN A 140 22.76 -5.65 20.00
C GLN A 140 21.83 -6.56 20.79
N TRP A 141 22.17 -7.84 20.91
CA TRP A 141 21.43 -8.78 21.73
C TRP A 141 21.64 -8.52 23.23
N LEU A 142 22.87 -8.18 23.62
CA LEU A 142 23.16 -7.78 25.00
C LEU A 142 22.40 -6.51 25.38
N ALA A 143 22.39 -5.49 24.50
CA ALA A 143 21.59 -4.29 24.72
C ALA A 143 20.08 -4.59 24.82
N LEU A 144 19.56 -5.50 23.99
CA LEU A 144 18.17 -5.94 24.07
C LEU A 144 17.88 -6.64 25.41
N LYS A 145 18.77 -7.53 25.85
CA LYS A 145 18.65 -8.21 27.13
C LYS A 145 18.61 -7.22 28.29
N ASP A 146 19.50 -6.25 28.31
CA ASP A 146 19.54 -5.20 29.33
C ASP A 146 18.22 -4.42 29.35
N VAL A 147 17.71 -4.02 28.19
CA VAL A 147 16.40 -3.35 28.07
C VAL A 147 15.31 -4.23 28.70
N ILE A 148 15.21 -5.50 28.33
CA ILE A 148 14.20 -6.42 28.85
C ILE A 148 14.35 -6.62 30.36
N GLU A 149 15.57 -6.77 30.88
CA GLU A 149 15.85 -6.96 32.30
C GLU A 149 15.47 -5.73 33.14
N HIS A 150 15.64 -4.52 32.62
CA HIS A 150 15.23 -3.31 33.34
C HIS A 150 13.71 -3.09 33.28
N ARG A 151 13.05 -3.50 32.19
CA ARG A 151 11.59 -3.26 31.99
C ARG A 151 10.70 -4.39 32.52
N GLN A 152 11.23 -5.60 32.63
CA GLN A 152 10.51 -6.80 33.09
C GLN A 152 9.15 -7.03 32.39
N PRO A 153 9.04 -6.98 31.04
CA PRO A 153 7.76 -7.14 30.34
C PRO A 153 7.14 -8.52 30.58
N ARG A 154 5.84 -8.62 30.82
CA ARG A 154 5.16 -9.92 30.99
C ARG A 154 4.95 -10.63 29.65
N THR A 155 4.84 -9.86 28.57
CA THR A 155 4.64 -10.37 27.21
C THR A 155 5.56 -9.63 26.24
N ILE A 156 6.27 -10.39 25.42
CA ILE A 156 7.14 -9.88 24.35
C ILE A 156 6.55 -10.35 23.01
N ALA A 157 5.99 -9.44 22.24
CA ALA A 157 5.53 -9.74 20.88
C ALA A 157 6.73 -9.93 19.95
N ILE A 158 6.61 -10.93 19.07
CA ILE A 158 7.53 -11.24 17.99
C ILE A 158 6.76 -11.50 16.70
N ASP A 159 7.38 -11.18 15.57
CA ASP A 159 6.76 -11.24 14.25
C ASP A 159 7.07 -12.58 13.57
N ILE A 160 6.35 -13.62 13.99
CA ILE A 160 6.33 -14.95 13.37
C ILE A 160 4.88 -15.32 13.07
N SER A 161 4.57 -15.59 11.80
CA SER A 161 3.22 -15.97 11.36
C SER A 161 3.25 -16.95 10.19
N ARG A 162 2.34 -17.93 10.22
CA ARG A 162 2.08 -18.78 9.03
C ARG A 162 0.94 -18.27 8.17
N THR A 163 0.24 -17.24 8.62
CA THR A 163 -1.02 -16.77 8.04
C THR A 163 -0.85 -15.40 7.39
N PHE A 164 -0.20 -14.47 8.09
CA PHE A 164 0.02 -13.11 7.64
C PHE A 164 1.50 -12.90 7.36
N ALA A 165 1.87 -12.88 6.08
CA ALA A 165 3.23 -12.54 5.66
C ALA A 165 3.69 -11.19 6.24
N PHE A 166 2.77 -10.26 6.48
CA PHE A 166 3.02 -8.96 7.11
C PHE A 166 3.43 -9.01 8.59
N ALA A 167 3.37 -10.18 9.21
CA ALA A 167 3.75 -10.43 10.60
C ALA A 167 4.76 -11.60 10.71
N ASP A 168 5.49 -11.90 9.62
CA ASP A 168 6.45 -13.00 9.54
C ASP A 168 7.86 -12.51 9.13
N GLY A 169 8.35 -11.46 9.79
CA GLY A 169 9.66 -10.89 9.49
C GLY A 169 10.81 -11.40 10.35
N LEU A 170 10.52 -12.07 11.47
CA LEU A 170 11.53 -12.63 12.35
C LEU A 170 12.17 -13.88 11.73
N SER A 171 13.19 -13.66 10.90
CA SER A 171 13.93 -14.74 10.23
C SER A 171 14.51 -15.75 11.23
N ALA A 172 14.64 -17.01 10.80
CA ALA A 172 15.10 -18.11 11.66
C ALA A 172 16.43 -17.81 12.39
N GLY A 173 17.43 -17.26 11.69
CA GLY A 173 18.71 -16.93 12.31
C GLY A 173 18.63 -15.79 13.34
N GLU A 174 17.75 -14.80 13.12
CA GLU A 174 17.50 -13.75 14.13
C GLU A 174 16.72 -14.30 15.33
N TYR A 175 15.77 -15.21 15.11
CA TYR A 175 15.07 -15.91 16.19
C TYR A 175 16.03 -16.74 17.05
N GLU A 176 16.92 -17.52 16.43
CA GLU A 176 17.92 -18.35 17.12
C GLU A 176 18.87 -17.48 17.96
N GLY A 177 19.50 -16.47 17.34
CA GLY A 177 20.43 -15.58 18.04
C GLY A 177 19.77 -14.77 19.16
N MET A 178 18.55 -14.25 18.92
CA MET A 178 17.78 -13.57 19.97
C MET A 178 17.44 -14.53 21.10
N SER A 179 17.00 -15.76 20.79
CA SER A 179 16.59 -16.74 21.79
C SER A 179 17.75 -17.21 22.66
N GLU A 180 18.92 -17.43 22.06
CA GLU A 180 20.15 -17.79 22.77
C GLU A 180 20.56 -16.69 23.75
N ALA A 181 20.62 -15.44 23.29
CA ALA A 181 21.06 -14.32 24.12
C ALA A 181 20.09 -14.01 25.28
N LEU A 182 18.78 -14.09 25.02
CA LEU A 182 17.75 -13.81 26.02
C LEU A 182 17.54 -14.98 27.00
N GLY A 183 17.71 -16.22 26.55
CA GLY A 183 17.57 -17.42 27.37
C GLY A 183 16.12 -17.75 27.78
N PRO A 184 15.90 -18.90 28.44
CA PRO A 184 14.57 -19.50 28.65
C PRO A 184 13.61 -18.62 29.47
N LYS A 185 14.15 -17.81 30.39
CA LYS A 185 13.34 -16.89 31.21
C LYS A 185 12.55 -15.89 30.35
N TRP A 186 13.17 -15.38 29.29
CA TRP A 186 12.58 -14.33 28.45
C TRP A 186 11.89 -14.92 27.22
N THR A 187 12.45 -15.97 26.61
CA THR A 187 11.81 -16.65 25.47
C THR A 187 10.48 -17.28 25.85
N SER A 188 10.29 -17.72 27.10
CA SER A 188 8.99 -18.18 27.60
C SER A 188 7.90 -17.09 27.64
N ARG A 189 8.26 -15.81 27.47
CA ARG A 189 7.33 -14.68 27.38
C ARG A 189 7.04 -14.25 25.94
N PHE A 190 7.61 -14.93 24.95
CA PHE A 190 7.35 -14.64 23.55
C PHE A 190 5.89 -14.94 23.20
N ARG A 191 5.30 -14.04 22.42
CA ARG A 191 3.93 -14.17 21.92
C ARG A 191 3.88 -13.79 20.45
N ARG A 192 3.27 -14.66 19.64
CA ARG A 192 2.93 -14.33 18.25
C ARG A 192 1.68 -13.48 18.26
N ALA A 193 1.87 -12.16 18.18
CA ALA A 193 0.79 -11.18 18.17
C ALA A 193 0.56 -10.68 16.74
N GLU A 194 0.24 -11.60 15.82
CA GLU A 194 0.25 -11.36 14.37
C GLU A 194 -0.60 -10.14 13.97
N GLY A 195 -1.77 -9.99 14.61
CA GLY A 195 -2.65 -8.84 14.40
C GLY A 195 -2.05 -7.48 14.77
N LEU A 196 -1.04 -7.40 15.64
CA LEU A 196 -0.36 -6.14 15.99
C LEU A 196 0.38 -5.57 14.78
N ALA A 197 1.19 -6.41 14.12
CA ALA A 197 1.93 -6.04 12.92
C ALA A 197 0.98 -5.73 11.76
N VAL A 198 0.00 -6.61 11.54
CA VAL A 198 -1.03 -6.45 10.50
C VAL A 198 -1.79 -5.14 10.67
N ASP A 199 -2.37 -4.89 11.85
CA ASP A 199 -3.16 -3.68 12.10
C ASP A 199 -2.32 -2.40 12.03
N LEU A 200 -1.04 -2.45 12.40
CA LEU A 200 -0.19 -1.26 12.32
C LEU A 200 0.07 -0.85 10.87
N ILE A 201 0.31 -1.83 9.99
CA ILE A 201 0.47 -1.60 8.54
C ILE A 201 -0.87 -1.17 7.95
N ALA A 202 -1.96 -1.85 8.28
CA ALA A 202 -3.30 -1.61 7.74
C ALA A 202 -3.87 -0.24 8.14
N SER A 203 -3.65 0.19 9.38
CA SER A 203 -4.17 1.46 9.89
C SER A 203 -3.68 2.62 9.04
N ARG A 204 -4.55 3.55 8.64
CA ARG A 204 -4.21 4.80 7.98
C ARG A 204 -4.67 5.99 8.83
N LEU A 205 -4.06 7.13 8.58
CA LEU A 205 -4.32 8.38 9.25
C LEU A 205 -5.30 9.24 8.42
N PRO A 206 -6.24 9.96 9.05
CA PRO A 206 -7.08 10.93 8.35
C PRO A 206 -6.28 11.96 7.54
N GLU A 207 -5.09 12.31 8.01
CA GLU A 207 -4.16 13.23 7.36
C GLU A 207 -3.51 12.66 6.07
N GLU A 208 -3.59 11.35 5.83
CA GLU A 208 -3.13 10.70 4.60
C GLU A 208 -4.21 10.77 3.50
N GLU A 209 -5.49 10.87 3.86
CA GLU A 209 -6.63 10.78 2.93
C GLU A 209 -6.63 11.85 1.81
N PRO A 210 -6.34 13.14 2.06
CA PRO A 210 -6.36 14.15 1.00
C PRO A 210 -5.31 13.88 -0.08
N PHE A 211 -4.14 13.38 0.34
CA PHE A 211 -3.10 12.99 -0.61
C PHE A 211 -3.50 11.72 -1.37
N TYR A 212 -4.07 10.74 -0.69
CA TYR A 212 -4.49 9.49 -1.33
C TYR A 212 -5.59 9.71 -2.38
N ARG A 213 -6.49 10.66 -2.14
CA ARG A 213 -7.46 11.13 -3.15
C ARG A 213 -6.77 11.71 -4.39
N GLN A 214 -5.74 12.56 -4.21
CA GLN A 214 -4.98 13.13 -5.33
C GLN A 214 -4.22 12.06 -6.11
N LEU A 215 -3.72 11.03 -5.41
CA LEU A 215 -3.06 9.89 -6.03
C LEU A 215 -4.04 9.12 -6.92
N ASN A 216 -5.21 8.76 -6.39
CA ASN A 216 -6.28 8.11 -7.14
C ASN A 216 -6.77 8.95 -8.33
N GLU A 217 -6.91 10.26 -8.16
CA GLU A 217 -7.27 11.18 -9.25
C GLU A 217 -6.23 11.14 -10.39
N LEU A 218 -4.93 11.07 -10.07
CA LEU A 218 -3.89 10.94 -11.08
C LEU A 218 -3.92 9.57 -11.79
N THR A 219 -4.18 8.48 -11.07
CA THR A 219 -4.40 7.15 -11.67
C THR A 219 -5.55 7.19 -12.67
N TRP A 220 -6.68 7.81 -12.28
CA TRP A 220 -7.81 8.05 -13.16
C TRP A 220 -7.46 8.87 -14.41
N GLN A 221 -6.72 9.96 -14.27
CA GLN A 221 -6.28 10.79 -15.40
C GLN A 221 -5.35 10.02 -16.36
N MET A 222 -4.47 9.17 -15.81
CA MET A 222 -3.62 8.28 -16.59
C MET A 222 -4.47 7.32 -17.42
N ILE A 223 -5.39 6.60 -16.78
CA ILE A 223 -6.24 5.62 -17.45
C ILE A 223 -7.12 6.29 -18.52
N GLN A 224 -7.74 7.43 -18.20
CA GLN A 224 -8.54 8.19 -19.16
C GLN A 224 -7.72 8.61 -20.39
N THR A 225 -6.44 8.95 -20.20
CA THR A 225 -5.56 9.31 -21.31
C THR A 225 -5.12 8.08 -22.10
N ALA A 226 -4.77 6.99 -21.42
CA ALA A 226 -4.39 5.72 -22.03
C ALA A 226 -5.53 5.17 -22.91
N PHE A 227 -6.77 5.26 -22.43
CA PHE A 227 -7.97 4.89 -23.17
C PHE A 227 -8.58 6.06 -23.95
N SER A 228 -7.74 6.74 -24.75
CA SER A 228 -8.17 7.80 -25.67
C SER A 228 -7.41 7.74 -26.98
N SER A 229 -7.88 8.51 -27.97
CA SER A 229 -7.21 8.66 -29.28
C SER A 229 -5.86 9.38 -29.21
N LYS A 230 -5.43 9.86 -28.02
CA LYS A 230 -4.06 10.34 -27.80
C LYS A 230 -3.04 9.21 -27.76
N VAL A 231 -3.47 7.99 -27.42
CA VAL A 231 -2.60 6.82 -27.22
C VAL A 231 -3.00 5.68 -28.15
N ILE A 232 -4.30 5.47 -28.35
CA ILE A 232 -4.82 4.35 -29.13
C ILE A 232 -5.21 4.81 -30.53
N VAL A 233 -4.65 4.14 -31.53
CA VAL A 233 -5.05 4.18 -32.94
C VAL A 233 -5.61 2.81 -33.32
N PRO A 234 -6.94 2.65 -33.46
CA PRO A 234 -7.54 1.36 -33.81
C PRO A 234 -6.98 0.81 -35.14
N GLY A 235 -6.68 -0.48 -35.18
CA GLY A 235 -6.03 -1.15 -36.31
C GLY A 235 -4.50 -1.10 -36.28
N LEU A 236 -3.89 -0.35 -35.36
CA LEU A 236 -2.43 -0.20 -35.26
C LEU A 236 -1.91 -0.49 -33.85
N THR A 237 -2.46 0.17 -32.83
CA THR A 237 -2.02 0.06 -31.44
C THR A 237 -2.37 -1.32 -30.87
N ARG A 238 -1.40 -1.94 -30.19
CA ARG A 238 -1.60 -3.19 -29.44
C ARG A 238 -1.88 -2.90 -27.96
N THR A 239 -2.42 -3.89 -27.25
CA THR A 239 -2.63 -3.74 -25.80
C THR A 239 -1.31 -3.51 -25.05
N SER A 240 -0.21 -4.17 -25.45
CA SER A 240 1.11 -3.95 -24.85
C SER A 240 1.65 -2.52 -25.05
N ASP A 241 1.36 -1.87 -26.19
CA ASP A 241 1.75 -0.47 -26.42
C ASP A 241 1.13 0.46 -25.36
N VAL A 242 -0.13 0.21 -25.00
CA VAL A 242 -0.85 0.99 -23.98
C VAL A 242 -0.25 0.73 -22.59
N VAL A 243 0.09 -0.52 -22.27
CA VAL A 243 0.78 -0.90 -21.03
C VAL A 243 2.13 -0.14 -20.90
N TRP A 244 2.94 -0.13 -21.96
CA TRP A 244 4.22 0.58 -21.96
C TRP A 244 4.04 2.10 -21.90
N TRP A 245 2.98 2.63 -22.52
CA TRP A 245 2.63 4.04 -22.37
C TRP A 245 2.30 4.40 -20.92
N MET A 246 1.51 3.59 -20.21
CA MET A 246 1.20 3.79 -18.79
C MET A 246 2.47 3.76 -17.94
N ARG A 247 3.35 2.78 -18.16
CA ARG A 247 4.66 2.68 -17.50
C ARG A 247 5.51 3.93 -17.70
N GLN A 248 5.55 4.46 -18.93
CA GLN A 248 6.28 5.68 -19.25
C GLN A 248 5.66 6.91 -18.58
N PHE A 249 4.33 7.04 -18.60
CA PHE A 249 3.59 8.13 -17.95
C PHE A 249 3.93 8.25 -16.46
N ILE A 250 4.02 7.10 -15.77
CA ILE A 250 4.33 7.00 -14.34
C ILE A 250 5.80 7.38 -14.09
N ALA A 251 6.73 6.81 -14.86
CA ALA A 251 8.16 7.06 -14.71
C ALA A 251 8.54 8.53 -14.94
N GLU A 252 7.98 9.18 -15.95
CA GLU A 252 8.22 10.60 -16.26
C GLU A 252 7.80 11.56 -15.14
N ARG A 253 6.89 11.10 -14.26
CA ARG A 253 6.39 11.87 -13.12
C ARG A 253 7.14 11.57 -11.82
N GLY A 254 8.16 10.73 -11.88
CA GLY A 254 8.95 10.31 -10.72
C GLY A 254 8.16 9.42 -9.75
N LEU A 255 7.19 8.67 -10.27
CA LEU A 255 6.34 7.77 -9.51
C LEU A 255 6.78 6.31 -9.73
N GLY A 256 6.38 5.42 -8.83
CA GLY A 256 6.61 3.98 -8.96
C GLY A 256 5.39 3.22 -9.44
N VAL A 257 5.59 1.94 -9.74
CA VAL A 257 4.53 0.92 -9.85
C VAL A 257 4.84 -0.23 -8.91
N TRP A 258 3.83 -0.94 -8.45
CA TRP A 258 4.00 -2.11 -7.59
C TRP A 258 3.74 -3.44 -8.32
N PHE A 259 3.17 -3.38 -9.52
CA PHE A 259 3.03 -4.48 -10.47
C PHE A 259 3.15 -3.95 -11.91
N GLN A 260 3.25 -4.86 -12.88
CA GLN A 260 3.20 -4.49 -14.29
C GLN A 260 1.73 -4.24 -14.68
N PRO A 261 1.36 -3.05 -15.19
CA PRO A 261 -0.01 -2.81 -15.64
C PRO A 261 -0.44 -3.84 -16.69
N THR A 262 -1.72 -4.15 -16.72
CA THR A 262 -2.31 -5.00 -17.76
C THR A 262 -3.29 -4.19 -18.59
N VAL A 263 -3.41 -4.56 -19.87
CA VAL A 263 -4.49 -4.13 -20.75
C VAL A 263 -4.91 -5.36 -21.55
N ASP A 264 -6.18 -5.70 -21.49
CA ASP A 264 -6.78 -6.76 -22.28
C ASP A 264 -8.05 -6.27 -22.97
N LEU A 265 -8.66 -7.14 -23.79
CA LEU A 265 -9.91 -6.80 -24.47
C LEU A 265 -10.81 -8.01 -24.69
N GLN A 266 -12.11 -7.73 -24.73
CA GLN A 266 -13.14 -8.61 -25.25
C GLN A 266 -13.65 -8.08 -26.59
N ARG A 267 -13.85 -8.98 -27.56
CA ARG A 267 -14.33 -8.65 -28.90
C ARG A 267 -15.57 -9.46 -29.23
N GLN A 268 -16.54 -8.80 -29.87
CA GLN A 268 -17.76 -9.43 -30.36
C GLN A 268 -17.42 -10.62 -31.28
N GLY A 269 -17.85 -11.83 -30.90
CA GLY A 269 -17.69 -13.04 -31.69
C GLY A 269 -16.29 -13.65 -31.68
N ALA A 270 -15.39 -13.19 -30.80
CA ALA A 270 -14.06 -13.78 -30.63
C ALA A 270 -13.85 -14.29 -29.19
N THR A 271 -13.16 -15.43 -29.06
CA THR A 271 -12.69 -15.94 -27.76
C THR A 271 -11.33 -15.34 -27.40
N GLU A 272 -10.95 -15.43 -26.12
CA GLU A 272 -9.65 -14.97 -25.64
C GLU A 272 -8.49 -15.66 -26.38
N GLU A 273 -8.61 -16.97 -26.66
CA GLU A 273 -7.60 -17.73 -27.39
C GLU A 273 -7.44 -17.25 -28.85
N GLN A 274 -8.52 -16.77 -29.47
CA GLN A 274 -8.46 -16.23 -30.83
C GLN A 274 -7.82 -14.84 -30.88
N LEU A 275 -7.90 -14.07 -29.79
CA LEU A 275 -7.28 -12.76 -29.67
C LEU A 275 -5.77 -12.87 -29.36
N GLY A 276 -5.39 -13.87 -28.56
CA GLY A 276 -4.03 -14.05 -28.08
C GLY A 276 -3.64 -13.02 -27.02
N GLU A 277 -2.38 -13.03 -26.60
CA GLU A 277 -1.89 -12.25 -25.45
C GLU A 277 -1.68 -10.75 -25.74
N ASP A 278 -1.46 -10.39 -27.01
CA ASP A 278 -1.13 -9.00 -27.41
C ASP A 278 -1.92 -8.57 -28.66
N PRO A 279 -3.26 -8.56 -28.58
CA PRO A 279 -4.10 -8.25 -29.73
C PRO A 279 -3.95 -6.79 -30.19
N VAL A 280 -4.06 -6.58 -31.50
CA VAL A 280 -4.24 -5.23 -32.05
C VAL A 280 -5.66 -4.77 -31.72
N ILE A 281 -5.76 -3.58 -31.12
CA ILE A 281 -7.03 -2.96 -30.71
C ILE A 281 -7.80 -2.54 -31.96
N GLN A 282 -9.09 -2.89 -32.03
CA GLN A 282 -9.98 -2.62 -33.14
C GLN A 282 -11.20 -1.81 -32.68
N LYS A 283 -11.89 -1.19 -33.64
CA LYS A 283 -13.19 -0.58 -33.38
C LYS A 283 -14.20 -1.64 -32.94
N GLY A 284 -14.96 -1.33 -31.90
CA GLY A 284 -15.93 -2.22 -31.28
C GLY A 284 -15.38 -3.09 -30.15
N ASP A 285 -14.08 -3.00 -29.84
CA ASP A 285 -13.50 -3.71 -28.71
C ASP A 285 -13.92 -3.07 -27.38
N LEU A 286 -14.19 -3.93 -26.41
CA LEU A 286 -14.27 -3.57 -25.00
C LEU A 286 -12.90 -3.83 -24.36
N LEU A 287 -12.21 -2.77 -23.96
CA LEU A 287 -10.93 -2.84 -23.29
C LEU A 287 -11.10 -2.88 -21.77
N HIS A 288 -10.16 -3.50 -21.08
CA HIS A 288 -10.00 -3.44 -19.63
C HIS A 288 -8.52 -3.14 -19.33
N CYS A 289 -8.26 -2.44 -18.22
CA CYS A 289 -6.92 -2.34 -17.66
C CYS A 289 -6.94 -2.65 -16.18
N ASP A 290 -5.77 -3.02 -15.67
CA ASP A 290 -5.44 -3.07 -14.26
C ASP A 290 -4.12 -2.30 -14.01
N THR A 291 -4.14 -1.30 -13.14
CA THR A 291 -2.97 -0.45 -12.90
C THR A 291 -2.97 0.25 -11.54
N GLY A 292 -1.78 0.34 -10.95
CA GLY A 292 -1.55 1.03 -9.69
C GLY A 292 -0.29 1.90 -9.70
N ILE A 293 -0.35 3.06 -9.07
CA ILE A 293 0.78 3.98 -8.92
C ILE A 293 1.27 4.03 -7.47
N VAL A 294 2.57 4.20 -7.29
CA VAL A 294 3.22 4.30 -5.97
C VAL A 294 3.78 5.70 -5.78
N ALA A 295 3.38 6.35 -4.69
CA ALA A 295 3.92 7.64 -4.26
C ALA A 295 3.89 7.77 -2.74
N LEU A 296 4.97 8.29 -2.14
CA LEU A 296 5.10 8.47 -0.68
C LEU A 296 4.78 7.18 0.10
N ARG A 297 5.24 6.03 -0.44
CA ARG A 297 4.96 4.65 0.03
C ARG A 297 3.51 4.18 -0.08
N LEU A 298 2.58 5.04 -0.46
CA LEU A 298 1.19 4.65 -0.70
C LEU A 298 1.02 4.15 -2.14
N GLN A 299 0.15 3.17 -2.31
CA GLN A 299 -0.12 2.47 -3.57
C GLN A 299 -1.60 2.58 -3.89
N THR A 300 -1.96 2.81 -5.15
CA THR A 300 -3.35 2.65 -5.62
C THR A 300 -3.53 1.31 -6.32
N ASP A 301 -4.78 0.89 -6.46
CA ASP A 301 -5.19 -0.19 -7.35
C ASP A 301 -6.45 0.21 -8.11
N THR A 302 -6.49 0.03 -9.42
CA THR A 302 -7.60 0.55 -10.23
C THR A 302 -7.77 -0.23 -11.52
N GLN A 303 -8.97 -0.76 -11.69
CA GLN A 303 -9.41 -1.41 -12.91
C GLN A 303 -10.56 -0.64 -13.54
N HIS A 304 -10.40 -0.32 -14.83
CA HIS A 304 -11.40 0.39 -15.61
C HIS A 304 -11.65 -0.27 -16.95
N LEU A 305 -12.84 -0.04 -17.48
CA LEU A 305 -13.24 -0.46 -18.80
C LEU A 305 -13.25 0.71 -19.80
N ALA A 306 -12.95 0.43 -21.06
CA ALA A 306 -13.09 1.38 -22.15
C ALA A 306 -13.76 0.73 -23.36
N TYR A 307 -14.35 1.55 -24.22
CA TYR A 307 -14.96 1.08 -25.46
C TYR A 307 -14.39 1.85 -26.65
N VAL A 308 -13.99 1.12 -27.68
CA VAL A 308 -13.52 1.71 -28.93
C VAL A 308 -14.70 1.88 -29.87
N LEU A 309 -15.06 3.12 -30.20
CA LEU A 309 -16.24 3.39 -31.01
C LEU A 309 -16.10 2.82 -32.43
N LYS A 310 -17.17 2.20 -32.92
CA LYS A 310 -17.37 1.93 -34.35
C LYS A 310 -17.76 3.21 -35.08
N ASP A 311 -17.64 3.19 -36.39
CA ASP A 311 -18.05 4.31 -37.23
C ASP A 311 -19.54 4.61 -37.04
N GLY A 312 -19.85 5.87 -36.73
CA GLY A 312 -21.22 6.34 -36.48
C GLY A 312 -21.71 6.18 -35.04
N GLU A 313 -20.96 5.53 -34.16
CA GLU A 313 -21.30 5.45 -32.73
C GLU A 313 -20.87 6.73 -31.99
N SER A 314 -21.68 7.16 -31.02
CA SER A 314 -21.35 8.28 -30.13
C SER A 314 -21.05 7.85 -28.69
N ASP A 315 -21.38 6.61 -28.36
CA ASP A 315 -21.31 5.99 -27.03
C ASP A 315 -21.33 4.45 -27.16
N ALA A 316 -20.98 3.74 -26.09
CA ALA A 316 -21.01 2.28 -26.06
C ALA A 316 -22.45 1.71 -26.20
N PRO A 317 -22.59 0.49 -26.76
CA PRO A 317 -23.86 -0.26 -26.81
C PRO A 317 -24.58 -0.34 -25.46
N ALA A 318 -25.91 -0.41 -25.49
CA ALA A 318 -26.74 -0.42 -24.28
C ALA A 318 -26.47 -1.65 -23.41
N GLY A 319 -26.27 -2.82 -24.02
CA GLY A 319 -25.92 -4.05 -23.30
C GLY A 319 -24.56 -3.98 -22.60
N LEU A 320 -23.56 -3.31 -23.18
CA LEU A 320 -22.28 -3.08 -22.50
C LEU A 320 -22.44 -2.13 -21.31
N LYS A 321 -23.25 -1.08 -21.44
CA LYS A 321 -23.56 -0.16 -20.33
C LYS A 321 -24.33 -0.86 -19.21
N ALA A 322 -25.20 -1.82 -19.54
CA ALA A 322 -25.86 -2.67 -18.55
C ALA A 322 -24.85 -3.57 -17.81
N ALA A 323 -23.86 -4.13 -18.51
CA ALA A 323 -22.79 -4.91 -17.89
C ALA A 323 -21.98 -4.08 -16.86
N LEU A 324 -21.62 -2.84 -17.23
CA LEU A 324 -20.97 -1.89 -16.32
C LEU A 324 -21.84 -1.57 -15.10
N ALA A 325 -23.14 -1.35 -15.31
CA ALA A 325 -24.08 -1.09 -14.21
C ALA A 325 -24.21 -2.28 -13.25
N HIS A 326 -24.12 -3.53 -13.74
CA HIS A 326 -24.13 -4.72 -12.88
C HIS A 326 -22.87 -4.80 -12.00
N SER A 327 -21.67 -4.53 -12.54
CA SER A 327 -20.46 -4.48 -11.71
C SER A 327 -20.49 -3.30 -10.72
N ASN A 328 -21.00 -2.13 -11.10
CA ASN A 328 -21.23 -1.04 -10.16
C ASN A 328 -22.20 -1.41 -9.03
N ARG A 329 -23.26 -2.17 -9.34
CA ARG A 329 -24.19 -2.67 -8.33
C ARG A 329 -23.50 -3.65 -7.38
N LEU A 330 -22.60 -4.48 -7.88
CA LEU A 330 -21.81 -5.38 -7.03
C LEU A 330 -20.82 -4.60 -6.14
N GLN A 331 -20.19 -3.55 -6.66
CA GLN A 331 -19.39 -2.61 -5.87
C GLN A 331 -20.21 -2.02 -4.70
N ASP A 332 -21.43 -1.55 -4.95
CA ASP A 332 -22.32 -1.03 -3.90
C ASP A 332 -22.62 -2.09 -2.82
N ILE A 333 -22.81 -3.34 -3.23
CA ILE A 333 -23.06 -4.46 -2.32
C ILE A 333 -21.84 -4.72 -1.43
N VAL A 334 -20.65 -4.85 -2.01
CA VAL A 334 -19.41 -5.12 -1.26
C VAL A 334 -19.10 -3.95 -0.32
N LEU A 335 -19.15 -2.72 -0.82
CA LEU A 335 -18.91 -1.50 -0.04
C LEU A 335 -19.82 -1.41 1.18
N ALA A 336 -21.09 -1.79 1.04
CA ALA A 336 -22.06 -1.75 2.14
C ALA A 336 -21.75 -2.77 3.25
N GLU A 337 -21.04 -3.87 2.94
CA GLU A 337 -20.71 -4.92 3.89
C GLU A 337 -19.37 -4.71 4.61
N ILE A 338 -18.42 -3.96 4.01
CA ILE A 338 -17.14 -3.59 4.63
C ILE A 338 -17.39 -2.66 5.82
N ARG A 339 -17.25 -3.19 7.04
CA ARG A 339 -17.49 -2.47 8.29
C ARG A 339 -16.55 -2.98 9.38
N PRO A 340 -16.04 -2.10 10.27
CA PRO A 340 -15.19 -2.54 11.36
C PRO A 340 -15.82 -3.64 12.23
N GLY A 341 -14.98 -4.59 12.64
CA GLY A 341 -15.37 -5.72 13.48
C GLY A 341 -15.90 -6.93 12.71
N ARG A 342 -16.23 -6.81 11.41
CA ARG A 342 -16.51 -7.96 10.56
C ARG A 342 -15.24 -8.55 9.99
N THR A 343 -15.19 -9.86 9.83
CA THR A 343 -14.09 -10.50 9.10
C THR A 343 -14.25 -10.38 7.59
N GLY A 344 -13.15 -10.48 6.85
CA GLY A 344 -13.20 -10.50 5.38
C GLY A 344 -14.11 -11.62 4.84
N ASN A 345 -14.10 -12.79 5.50
CA ASN A 345 -14.97 -13.92 5.19
C ASN A 345 -16.46 -13.64 5.52
N GLU A 346 -16.75 -12.87 6.58
CA GLU A 346 -18.11 -12.42 6.86
C GLU A 346 -18.62 -11.41 5.82
N VAL A 347 -17.75 -10.46 5.43
CA VAL A 347 -18.04 -9.51 4.35
C VAL A 347 -18.34 -10.24 3.05
N LEU A 348 -17.47 -11.19 2.65
CA LEU A 348 -17.62 -11.99 1.44
C LEU A 348 -18.96 -12.74 1.43
N ARG A 349 -19.26 -13.51 2.47
CA ARG A 349 -20.49 -14.31 2.53
C ARG A 349 -21.74 -13.44 2.45
N ALA A 350 -21.75 -12.29 3.13
CA ALA A 350 -22.88 -11.38 3.12
C ALA A 350 -23.05 -10.72 1.74
N ALA A 351 -21.96 -10.27 1.12
CA ALA A 351 -21.97 -9.68 -0.21
C ALA A 351 -22.43 -10.68 -1.27
N GLN A 352 -21.97 -11.93 -1.21
CA GLN A 352 -22.41 -12.99 -2.13
C GLN A 352 -23.89 -13.33 -2.00
N SER A 353 -24.47 -13.29 -0.78
CA SER A 353 -25.92 -13.45 -0.62
C SER A 353 -26.68 -12.37 -1.38
N LYS A 354 -26.29 -11.10 -1.17
CA LYS A 354 -26.90 -9.96 -1.84
C LYS A 354 -26.66 -9.94 -3.35
N MET A 355 -25.50 -10.42 -3.81
CA MET A 355 -25.18 -10.58 -5.22
C MET A 355 -26.14 -11.56 -5.89
N ARG A 356 -26.38 -12.73 -5.27
CA ARG A 356 -27.36 -13.73 -5.75
C ARG A 356 -28.79 -13.20 -5.72
N GLU A 357 -29.18 -12.50 -4.64
CA GLU A 357 -30.49 -11.86 -4.54
C GLU A 357 -30.72 -10.79 -5.62
N ALA A 358 -29.65 -10.09 -6.01
CA ALA A 358 -29.68 -9.12 -7.11
C ALA A 358 -29.63 -9.76 -8.50
N GLY A 359 -29.52 -11.09 -8.60
CA GLY A 359 -29.42 -11.81 -9.88
C GLY A 359 -28.11 -11.54 -10.64
N ILE A 360 -27.05 -11.12 -9.95
CA ILE A 360 -25.75 -10.84 -10.54
C ILE A 360 -24.93 -12.12 -10.57
N ASP A 361 -24.44 -12.50 -11.75
CA ASP A 361 -23.40 -13.51 -11.90
C ASP A 361 -22.03 -12.83 -11.85
N GLY A 362 -21.15 -13.26 -10.95
CA GLY A 362 -19.91 -12.54 -10.68
C GLY A 362 -19.05 -13.20 -9.61
N THR A 363 -17.85 -12.64 -9.41
CA THR A 363 -16.91 -13.03 -8.36
C THR A 363 -16.42 -11.79 -7.61
N ILE A 364 -16.14 -11.96 -6.32
CA ILE A 364 -15.64 -10.88 -5.44
C ILE A 364 -14.22 -11.22 -5.01
N TYR A 365 -13.30 -10.30 -5.24
CA TYR A 365 -11.94 -10.37 -4.73
C TYR A 365 -11.53 -8.98 -4.32
N SER A 366 -11.61 -8.65 -3.04
CA SER A 366 -11.19 -7.33 -2.55
C SER A 366 -10.15 -7.50 -1.46
N HIS A 367 -9.20 -6.57 -1.39
CA HIS A 367 -8.09 -6.65 -0.44
C HIS A 367 -7.77 -5.29 0.17
N PRO A 368 -7.11 -5.27 1.33
CA PRO A 368 -6.59 -4.03 1.89
C PRO A 368 -5.60 -3.39 0.92
N ILE A 369 -5.48 -2.06 0.96
CA ILE A 369 -4.56 -1.26 0.15
C ILE A 369 -3.92 -0.19 1.05
N GLY A 370 -2.74 0.31 0.67
CA GLY A 370 -2.06 1.38 1.41
C GLY A 370 -0.57 1.34 1.20
N LEU A 371 0.20 0.88 2.20
CA LEU A 371 1.67 0.75 2.06
C LEU A 371 2.10 -0.34 1.07
N ASN A 372 1.21 -1.28 0.79
CA ASN A 372 1.35 -2.39 -0.14
C ASN A 372 0.08 -2.45 -1.01
N GLY A 373 0.23 -2.85 -2.28
CA GLY A 373 -0.85 -3.08 -3.24
C GLY A 373 -1.85 -4.10 -2.72
N HIS A 374 -1.37 -5.34 -2.60
CA HIS A 374 -1.98 -6.31 -1.71
C HIS A 374 -1.59 -5.98 -0.26
N GLY A 375 -2.41 -5.18 0.42
CA GLY A 375 -2.20 -4.67 1.77
C GLY A 375 -2.32 -5.69 2.90
N ALA A 376 -1.82 -5.29 4.08
CA ALA A 376 -2.05 -5.99 5.33
C ALA A 376 -3.49 -5.77 5.80
N GLY A 377 -4.15 -6.83 6.26
CA GLY A 377 -5.54 -6.80 6.71
C GLY A 377 -6.34 -8.00 6.18
N PRO A 378 -7.69 -7.95 6.25
CA PRO A 378 -8.53 -9.06 5.85
C PRO A 378 -8.74 -9.17 4.34
N LEU A 379 -8.57 -10.37 3.79
CA LEU A 379 -8.98 -10.64 2.40
C LEU A 379 -10.48 -10.88 2.31
N ILE A 380 -11.11 -10.36 1.25
CA ILE A 380 -12.53 -10.56 0.93
C ILE A 380 -12.61 -11.37 -0.36
N GLY A 381 -12.52 -12.68 -0.22
CA GLY A 381 -12.49 -13.63 -1.35
C GLY A 381 -11.18 -13.62 -2.14
N LEU A 382 -11.10 -14.52 -3.11
CA LEU A 382 -10.15 -14.53 -4.23
C LEU A 382 -10.94 -14.96 -5.47
N TRP A 383 -10.45 -14.65 -6.67
CA TRP A 383 -11.15 -15.02 -7.91
C TRP A 383 -11.48 -16.52 -7.99
N ASP A 384 -10.63 -17.37 -7.41
CA ASP A 384 -10.72 -18.84 -7.34
C ASP A 384 -11.16 -19.40 -5.97
N HIS A 385 -11.29 -18.56 -4.94
CA HIS A 385 -11.73 -18.96 -3.59
C HIS A 385 -12.92 -18.11 -3.12
N GLN A 386 -14.11 -18.43 -3.64
CA GLN A 386 -15.36 -17.77 -3.30
C GLN A 386 -16.02 -18.35 -2.03
N GLU A 387 -15.55 -19.46 -1.51
CA GLU A 387 -16.01 -20.07 -0.26
C GLU A 387 -15.47 -19.37 1.00
N GLY A 388 -14.44 -18.53 0.83
CA GLY A 388 -13.73 -17.83 1.89
C GLY A 388 -12.24 -18.17 1.90
N VAL A 389 -11.46 -17.31 2.53
CA VAL A 389 -10.00 -17.42 2.62
C VAL A 389 -9.61 -17.71 4.06
N SER A 390 -9.31 -18.97 4.39
CA SER A 390 -8.93 -19.37 5.75
C SER A 390 -7.71 -18.59 6.23
N GLY A 391 -7.74 -18.11 7.48
CA GLY A 391 -6.67 -17.31 8.07
C GLY A 391 -6.74 -15.84 7.62
N ARG A 392 -6.32 -15.53 6.39
CA ARG A 392 -6.27 -14.13 5.92
C ARG A 392 -7.65 -13.47 5.85
N GLY A 393 -8.70 -14.21 5.49
CA GLY A 393 -10.08 -13.70 5.50
C GLY A 393 -10.72 -13.70 6.89
N ASP A 394 -10.08 -14.28 7.91
CA ASP A 394 -10.61 -14.35 9.27
C ASP A 394 -10.19 -13.15 10.14
N HIS A 395 -9.29 -12.30 9.64
CA HIS A 395 -8.99 -11.03 10.30
C HIS A 395 -10.18 -10.08 10.22
N ALA A 396 -10.31 -9.17 11.18
CA ALA A 396 -11.40 -8.20 11.21
C ALA A 396 -10.99 -6.89 10.52
N VAL A 397 -11.94 -6.30 9.79
CA VAL A 397 -11.82 -4.92 9.29
C VAL A 397 -11.65 -3.98 10.47
N ILE A 398 -10.76 -2.99 10.35
CA ILE A 398 -10.55 -1.94 11.35
C ILE A 398 -10.95 -0.55 10.82
N GLY A 399 -11.23 0.38 11.74
CA GLY A 399 -11.44 1.78 11.36
C GLY A 399 -10.13 2.41 10.90
N GLY A 400 -10.19 3.24 9.85
CA GLY A 400 -8.99 3.80 9.22
C GLY A 400 -8.27 2.84 8.27
N GLU A 401 -8.85 1.68 7.93
CA GLU A 401 -8.32 0.76 6.92
C GLU A 401 -8.83 1.12 5.53
N TRP A 402 -8.02 0.95 4.49
CA TRP A 402 -8.41 1.19 3.11
C TRP A 402 -8.44 -0.12 2.34
N PHE A 403 -9.30 -0.22 1.32
CA PHE A 403 -9.43 -1.41 0.48
C PHE A 403 -9.42 -1.04 -0.99
N ALA A 404 -8.85 -1.89 -1.82
CA ALA A 404 -9.18 -1.95 -3.23
C ALA A 404 -10.40 -2.87 -3.40
N VAL A 405 -11.51 -2.33 -3.91
CA VAL A 405 -12.76 -3.07 -4.09
C VAL A 405 -12.80 -3.63 -5.50
N GLU A 406 -12.12 -4.76 -5.67
CA GLU A 406 -12.10 -5.53 -6.91
C GLU A 406 -13.21 -6.60 -6.98
N LEU A 407 -13.79 -6.75 -8.16
CA LEU A 407 -14.85 -7.70 -8.49
C LEU A 407 -15.08 -7.74 -9.99
N GLN A 408 -15.85 -8.73 -10.44
CA GLN A 408 -16.41 -8.73 -11.78
C GLN A 408 -17.85 -9.18 -11.79
N ALA A 409 -18.63 -8.62 -12.71
CA ALA A 409 -19.95 -9.12 -13.07
C ALA A 409 -19.96 -9.57 -14.53
N THR A 410 -20.53 -10.74 -14.82
CA THR A 410 -20.66 -11.28 -16.17
C THR A 410 -22.08 -11.14 -16.67
N THR A 411 -22.27 -10.44 -17.78
CA THR A 411 -23.58 -10.09 -18.33
C THR A 411 -23.72 -10.55 -19.79
N PRO A 412 -24.81 -11.23 -20.19
CA PRO A 412 -25.07 -11.51 -21.59
C PRO A 412 -25.46 -10.23 -22.34
N VAL A 413 -24.77 -9.94 -23.45
CA VAL A 413 -24.95 -8.69 -24.21
C VAL A 413 -25.69 -8.98 -25.52
N SER A 414 -26.90 -8.45 -25.64
CA SER A 414 -27.79 -8.72 -26.78
C SER A 414 -27.20 -8.26 -28.11
N GLU A 415 -26.57 -7.08 -28.15
CA GLU A 415 -25.91 -6.55 -29.34
C GLU A 415 -24.71 -7.41 -29.79
N TRP A 416 -24.19 -8.26 -28.90
CA TRP A 416 -23.11 -9.22 -29.16
C TRP A 416 -23.64 -10.66 -29.31
N GLY A 417 -24.92 -10.82 -29.68
CA GLY A 417 -25.52 -12.14 -29.90
C GLY A 417 -25.69 -12.97 -28.63
N GLY A 418 -25.77 -12.32 -27.46
CA GLY A 418 -25.85 -13.00 -26.17
C GLY A 418 -24.49 -13.43 -25.62
N GLN A 419 -23.38 -13.01 -26.22
CA GLN A 419 -22.03 -13.21 -25.67
C GLN A 419 -21.99 -12.73 -24.21
N ARG A 420 -21.41 -13.56 -23.34
CA ARG A 420 -21.17 -13.23 -21.94
C ARG A 420 -19.98 -12.28 -21.86
N VAL A 421 -20.22 -11.07 -21.39
CA VAL A 421 -19.19 -10.04 -21.23
C VAL A 421 -18.85 -9.89 -19.76
N ARG A 422 -17.56 -10.06 -19.44
CA ARG A 422 -17.01 -9.80 -18.11
C ARG A 422 -16.81 -8.29 -17.93
N SER A 423 -17.42 -7.71 -16.90
CA SER A 423 -17.22 -6.33 -16.47
C SER A 423 -16.45 -6.34 -15.14
N ALA A 424 -15.13 -6.29 -15.23
CA ALA A 424 -14.25 -6.22 -14.06
C ALA A 424 -13.95 -4.77 -13.71
N GLN A 425 -14.02 -4.46 -12.42
CA GLN A 425 -13.83 -3.13 -11.89
C GLN A 425 -13.15 -3.19 -10.54
N GLU A 426 -12.34 -2.17 -10.29
CA GLU A 426 -11.63 -1.98 -9.04
C GLU A 426 -11.43 -0.50 -8.79
N GLU A 427 -11.75 -0.10 -7.57
CA GLU A 427 -11.57 1.26 -7.10
C GLU A 427 -11.20 1.23 -5.62
N ASP A 428 -10.30 2.12 -5.23
CA ASP A 428 -9.92 2.27 -3.84
C ASP A 428 -11.02 2.94 -2.99
N ILE A 429 -11.18 2.45 -1.78
CA ILE A 429 -12.07 3.01 -0.76
C ILE A 429 -11.31 3.32 0.51
N ILE A 430 -11.85 4.27 1.27
CA ILE A 430 -11.40 4.63 2.61
C ILE A 430 -12.52 4.22 3.57
N VAL A 431 -12.22 3.33 4.52
CA VAL A 431 -13.01 3.15 5.74
C VAL A 431 -12.50 4.16 6.75
N ASP A 432 -13.24 5.23 6.99
CA ASP A 432 -12.80 6.28 7.90
C ASP A 432 -12.64 5.76 9.36
N ALA A 433 -12.09 6.60 10.23
CA ALA A 433 -11.88 6.23 11.64
C ALA A 433 -13.19 5.84 12.38
N ALA A 434 -14.34 6.29 11.90
CA ALA A 434 -15.67 5.94 12.45
C ALA A 434 -16.24 4.65 11.82
N GLY A 435 -15.54 4.06 10.85
CA GLY A 435 -15.96 2.84 10.17
C GLY A 435 -16.84 3.04 8.97
N LYS A 436 -16.97 4.26 8.43
CA LYS A 436 -17.81 4.55 7.27
C LYS A 436 -16.99 4.41 5.98
N PRO A 437 -17.36 3.51 5.07
CA PRO A 437 -16.70 3.37 3.79
C PRO A 437 -17.12 4.49 2.82
N ARG A 438 -16.17 4.94 2.00
CA ARG A 438 -16.39 5.88 0.88
C ARG A 438 -15.31 5.68 -0.19
N TRP A 439 -15.62 6.02 -1.44
CA TRP A 439 -14.60 6.07 -2.49
C TRP A 439 -13.44 7.01 -2.10
N ALA A 440 -12.21 6.58 -2.37
CA ALA A 440 -11.02 7.42 -2.19
C ALA A 440 -11.10 8.66 -3.09
N TYR A 441 -11.54 8.46 -4.34
CA TYR A 441 -11.84 9.52 -5.30
C TYR A 441 -13.27 9.44 -5.82
N GLN A 442 -13.55 8.51 -6.74
CA GLN A 442 -14.88 8.21 -7.29
C GLN A 442 -14.88 6.80 -7.88
N ARG A 443 -16.01 6.34 -8.44
CA ARG A 443 -16.10 5.07 -9.18
C ARG A 443 -16.32 5.30 -10.66
N GLN A 444 -15.88 4.39 -11.52
CA GLN A 444 -16.24 4.37 -12.93
C GLN A 444 -17.70 3.97 -13.14
N ASP A 445 -18.52 4.91 -13.60
CA ASP A 445 -19.94 4.71 -13.95
C ASP A 445 -20.24 4.88 -15.45
N ARG A 446 -19.20 5.13 -16.25
CA ARG A 446 -19.25 5.25 -17.71
C ARG A 446 -17.95 4.75 -18.33
N PHE A 447 -18.04 4.21 -19.54
CA PHE A 447 -16.85 3.81 -20.29
C PHE A 447 -15.98 5.02 -20.64
N TRP A 448 -14.67 4.81 -20.63
CA TRP A 448 -13.77 5.65 -21.41
C TRP A 448 -14.00 5.35 -22.89
N LEU A 449 -14.14 6.39 -23.70
CA LEU A 449 -14.42 6.22 -25.14
C LEU A 449 -13.18 6.56 -25.95
N VAL A 450 -12.67 5.58 -26.69
CA VAL A 450 -11.67 5.82 -27.74
C VAL A 450 -12.43 6.23 -29.00
N ARG A 451 -12.28 7.50 -29.37
CA ARG A 451 -13.03 8.17 -30.45
C ARG A 451 -12.26 8.21 -31.75
#